data_AF-A0A7W0VJ77-F1
#
_entry.id   AF-A0A7W0VJ77-F1
#
_cell.length_a   1.000
_cell.length_b   1.000
_cell.length_c   1.000
_cell.angle_alpha   90.00
_cell.angle_beta   90.00
_cell.angle_gamma   90.00
#
_symmetry.space_group_name_H-M   'P 1'
#
loop_
_entity.id
_entity.type
_entity.pdbx_description
1 polymer ?
#
loop_
_entity_poly.entity_id
_entity_poly.type
_entity_poly.pdbx_seq_one_letter_code
_entity_poly.pdbx_strand_id
1 'polypeptide(L)'
;MLASIGLVGCVGGIESGGGADPLDSPDGDGNDNGDNPAGSDLSEAKALFDTGVFPTIAMKCSTNACHSESATGTTLTRFVANDAARGWQIAVGYTALVGNFATSAAPILTMVKPGTHKSVTYTTDEETKITAWLDKELELRNGQPSQPVTTGVESLSQATERVLSKFAGCMQLTDFTATNMADAWGNLQAQGNQECKNCHNNGGEGFIASDNEPQFYGVVSTKKYYFLQYLTVDLTMGAAMAKVIINKTSFKGVAEGLDPHREHPRFNDEVNEGMTALQAFYDRTMARVNTTPSICEPVTLQNN
;
A
#
# COMPACT_ATOMS: atom_id res chain seq x y z
N MET A 1 19.71 69.68 -14.61
CA MET A 1 18.31 70.16 -14.73
C MET A 1 17.48 69.04 -15.32
N LEU A 2 16.20 68.94 -14.94
CA LEU A 2 15.20 67.99 -15.46
C LEU A 2 15.44 66.49 -15.14
N ALA A 3 14.37 65.70 -15.10
CA ALA A 3 13.69 65.31 -13.85
C ALA A 3 12.64 64.19 -14.08
N SER A 4 12.49 63.27 -13.09
CA SER A 4 11.44 62.22 -12.93
C SER A 4 11.22 61.27 -14.14
N ILE A 5 10.46 60.16 -14.17
CA ILE A 5 9.56 59.35 -13.28
C ILE A 5 9.90 57.84 -13.60
N GLY A 6 9.70 56.78 -12.81
CA GLY A 6 9.24 56.57 -11.42
C GLY A 6 8.35 55.30 -11.25
N LEU A 7 8.39 54.68 -10.05
CA LEU A 7 7.61 53.51 -9.53
C LEU A 7 7.90 52.06 -10.02
N VAL A 8 8.17 51.23 -9.01
CA VAL A 8 7.81 49.81 -8.73
C VAL A 8 6.94 49.03 -9.74
N GLY A 9 7.32 47.78 -10.03
CA GLY A 9 6.43 46.76 -10.62
C GLY A 9 6.99 45.33 -10.69
N CYS A 10 6.37 44.41 -9.93
CA CYS A 10 6.37 42.94 -10.04
C CYS A 10 7.64 42.08 -9.89
N VAL A 11 7.42 40.94 -9.23
CA VAL A 11 8.30 39.77 -9.06
C VAL A 11 8.56 39.08 -10.39
N GLY A 12 9.76 38.52 -10.59
CA GLY A 12 10.15 37.77 -11.79
C GLY A 12 11.38 36.89 -11.55
N GLY A 13 11.28 35.95 -10.61
CA GLY A 13 12.40 35.11 -10.16
C GLY A 13 12.66 33.89 -11.04
N ILE A 14 13.39 34.09 -12.14
CA ILE A 14 14.17 33.11 -12.92
C ILE A 14 13.65 31.65 -12.90
N GLU A 15 13.06 31.24 -14.03
CA GLU A 15 12.93 29.82 -14.37
C GLU A 15 14.33 29.22 -14.60
N SER A 16 14.79 28.36 -13.70
CA SER A 16 15.93 27.46 -13.94
C SER A 16 15.41 26.12 -14.42
N GLY A 17 15.81 25.72 -15.64
CA GLY A 17 15.13 24.66 -16.41
C GLY A 17 14.96 23.34 -15.67
N GLY A 18 13.75 22.80 -15.72
CA GLY A 18 13.42 21.51 -15.13
C GLY A 18 14.11 20.35 -15.86
N GLY A 19 14.86 19.55 -15.09
CA GLY A 19 14.54 18.13 -15.13
C GLY A 19 13.20 17.97 -14.42
N ALA A 20 12.24 17.27 -15.02
CA ALA A 20 11.02 16.90 -14.32
C ALA A 20 11.37 16.08 -13.08
N ASP A 21 10.61 16.24 -12.00
CA ASP A 21 10.70 15.28 -10.91
C ASP A 21 10.18 13.94 -11.48
N PRO A 22 10.85 12.79 -11.28
CA PRO A 22 10.29 11.50 -11.64
C PRO A 22 9.00 11.13 -10.87
N LEU A 23 8.45 12.06 -10.08
CA LEU A 23 7.16 12.03 -9.37
C LEU A 23 6.09 12.99 -9.99
N ASP A 24 6.35 13.61 -11.14
CA ASP A 24 5.32 14.38 -11.89
C ASP A 24 4.33 13.42 -12.59
N SER A 25 3.09 13.35 -12.10
CA SER A 25 2.07 12.37 -12.56
C SER A 25 1.60 12.59 -14.02
N PRO A 26 1.42 11.53 -14.84
CA PRO A 26 0.85 11.61 -16.19
C PRO A 26 -0.59 12.14 -16.31
N ASP A 27 -1.37 12.14 -15.22
CA ASP A 27 -2.74 12.69 -15.20
C ASP A 27 -2.80 14.17 -14.77
N GLY A 28 -1.69 14.72 -14.25
CA GLY A 28 -1.56 16.13 -13.89
C GLY A 28 -2.18 16.54 -12.56
N ASP A 29 -2.52 15.61 -11.66
CA ASP A 29 -3.07 15.96 -10.33
C ASP A 29 -2.00 16.27 -9.25
N GLY A 30 -0.77 15.76 -9.44
CA GLY A 30 0.39 16.02 -8.59
C GLY A 30 0.56 15.13 -7.36
N ASN A 31 -0.06 13.93 -7.28
CA ASN A 31 0.23 12.96 -6.21
C ASN A 31 0.32 11.49 -6.70
N ASP A 32 1.46 10.84 -6.49
CA ASP A 32 1.73 9.50 -7.03
C ASP A 32 2.34 8.49 -6.03
N ASN A 33 2.22 8.73 -4.72
CA ASN A 33 2.66 7.81 -3.67
C ASN A 33 1.55 7.56 -2.65
N GLY A 34 0.63 6.66 -3.01
CA GLY A 34 -0.61 6.40 -2.27
C GLY A 34 -1.68 7.43 -2.62
N ASP A 35 -2.82 6.94 -3.12
CA ASP A 35 -3.88 7.76 -3.71
C ASP A 35 -4.52 8.73 -2.69
N ASN A 36 -4.85 9.95 -3.14
CA ASN A 36 -5.66 10.93 -2.41
C ASN A 36 -6.96 11.27 -3.17
N PRO A 37 -7.88 10.30 -3.38
CA PRO A 37 -9.03 10.47 -4.29
C PRO A 37 -10.05 11.54 -3.85
N ALA A 38 -10.00 12.00 -2.60
CA ALA A 38 -10.79 13.14 -2.12
C ALA A 38 -10.14 14.52 -2.38
N GLY A 39 -8.86 14.57 -2.78
CA GLY A 39 -8.12 15.83 -3.00
C GLY A 39 -7.89 16.67 -1.73
N SER A 40 -7.92 16.04 -0.54
CA SER A 40 -7.79 16.73 0.75
C SER A 40 -6.34 17.17 1.02
N ASP A 41 -6.15 18.25 1.78
CA ASP A 41 -4.84 18.61 2.31
C ASP A 41 -4.36 17.56 3.34
N LEU A 42 -3.22 16.93 3.06
CA LEU A 42 -2.60 15.90 3.90
C LEU A 42 -1.64 16.48 4.97
N SER A 43 -1.55 17.81 5.10
CA SER A 43 -0.62 18.47 6.04
C SER A 43 -0.79 18.03 7.50
N GLU A 44 -2.03 17.79 7.96
CA GLU A 44 -2.29 17.29 9.32
C GLU A 44 -1.79 15.83 9.50
N ALA A 45 -2.04 14.95 8.53
CA ALA A 45 -1.53 13.58 8.55
C ALA A 45 0.01 13.56 8.54
N LYS A 46 0.62 14.36 7.67
CA LYS A 46 2.08 14.48 7.61
C LYS A 46 2.68 15.00 8.92
N ALA A 47 2.04 15.96 9.59
CA ALA A 47 2.50 16.46 10.88
C ALA A 47 2.48 15.36 11.97
N LEU A 48 1.47 14.50 11.99
CA LEU A 48 1.41 13.32 12.87
C LEU A 48 2.50 12.29 12.53
N PHE A 49 2.79 12.09 11.23
CA PHE A 49 3.89 11.23 10.81
C PHE A 49 5.25 11.79 11.28
N ASP A 50 5.57 13.03 10.92
CA ASP A 50 6.87 13.66 11.17
C ASP A 50 7.22 13.71 12.67
N THR A 51 6.22 13.95 13.53
CA THR A 51 6.40 14.14 14.97
C THR A 51 6.20 12.87 15.81
N GLY A 52 5.37 11.93 15.35
CA GLY A 52 5.01 10.72 16.11
C GLY A 52 5.52 9.41 15.49
N VAL A 53 5.29 9.20 14.20
CA VAL A 53 5.56 7.92 13.54
C VAL A 53 7.01 7.79 13.09
N PHE A 54 7.56 8.80 12.42
CA PHE A 54 8.92 8.75 11.90
C PHE A 54 9.97 8.47 12.99
N PRO A 55 9.97 9.16 14.16
CA PRO A 55 10.92 8.86 15.23
C PRO A 55 10.78 7.42 15.76
N THR A 56 9.55 6.90 15.77
CA THR A 56 9.23 5.54 16.21
C THR A 56 9.78 4.49 15.23
N ILE A 57 9.51 4.60 13.93
CA ILE A 57 10.04 3.65 12.93
C ILE A 57 11.55 3.82 12.71
N ALA A 58 12.09 5.04 12.81
CA ALA A 58 13.52 5.29 12.83
C ALA A 58 14.18 4.52 13.98
N MET A 59 13.72 4.69 15.22
CA MET A 59 14.27 3.98 16.38
C MET A 59 14.09 2.45 16.28
N LYS A 60 12.90 1.97 15.93
CA LYS A 60 12.52 0.56 16.06
C LYS A 60 12.88 -0.30 14.84
N CYS A 61 12.74 0.26 13.64
CA CYS A 61 12.83 -0.48 12.37
C CYS A 61 14.14 -0.21 11.61
N SER A 62 14.82 0.93 11.83
CA SER A 62 16.17 1.15 11.26
C SER A 62 17.30 0.52 12.08
N THR A 63 17.08 0.21 13.36
CA THR A 63 18.08 -0.40 14.25
C THR A 63 18.68 -1.67 13.63
N ASN A 64 20.00 -1.82 13.75
CA ASN A 64 20.82 -2.85 13.07
C ASN A 64 20.68 -2.86 11.53
N ALA A 65 20.32 -1.72 10.94
CA ALA A 65 20.06 -1.54 9.51
C ALA A 65 18.95 -2.46 8.94
N CYS A 66 17.95 -2.85 9.75
CA CYS A 66 16.90 -3.76 9.29
C CYS A 66 16.05 -3.19 8.14
N HIS A 67 15.55 -1.96 8.25
CA HIS A 67 14.70 -1.34 7.21
C HIS A 67 15.16 0.07 6.78
N SER A 68 16.40 0.46 7.11
CA SER A 68 16.96 1.76 6.71
C SER A 68 17.21 1.84 5.20
N GLU A 69 16.95 2.99 4.57
CA GLU A 69 17.39 3.24 3.19
C GLU A 69 18.92 3.16 3.00
N SER A 70 19.69 3.33 4.08
CA SER A 70 21.15 3.16 4.10
C SER A 70 21.63 1.71 4.22
N ALA A 71 20.72 0.74 4.38
CA ALA A 71 21.07 -0.66 4.62
C ALA A 71 21.71 -1.33 3.40
N THR A 72 22.87 -1.96 3.58
CA THR A 72 23.55 -2.74 2.54
C THR A 72 23.11 -4.21 2.59
N GLY A 73 22.09 -4.59 1.81
CA GLY A 73 21.60 -5.96 1.72
C GLY A 73 20.39 -6.10 0.79
N THR A 74 20.20 -7.28 0.20
CA THR A 74 19.24 -7.54 -0.90
C THR A 74 17.96 -8.25 -0.45
N THR A 75 17.68 -8.34 0.86
CA THR A 75 16.61 -9.19 1.42
C THR A 75 15.82 -8.52 2.55
N LEU A 76 15.76 -7.18 2.53
CA LEU A 76 14.96 -6.37 3.45
C LEU A 76 14.46 -5.11 2.74
N THR A 77 13.13 -4.96 2.62
CA THR A 77 12.50 -3.74 2.10
C THR A 77 12.87 -2.52 2.94
N ARG A 78 13.44 -1.48 2.30
CA ARG A 78 14.06 -0.33 2.97
C ARG A 78 13.11 0.86 3.11
N PHE A 79 12.06 0.70 3.92
CA PHE A 79 11.00 1.72 4.07
C PHE A 79 11.31 2.87 5.04
N VAL A 80 12.46 2.87 5.74
CA VAL A 80 12.83 3.89 6.73
C VAL A 80 13.90 4.81 6.17
N ALA A 81 13.49 5.99 5.71
CA ALA A 81 14.38 7.03 5.20
C ALA A 81 15.31 7.63 6.26
N ASN A 82 16.30 8.41 5.84
CA ASN A 82 17.19 9.16 6.73
C ASN A 82 16.51 10.40 7.37
N ASP A 83 15.41 10.90 6.78
CA ASP A 83 14.64 12.04 7.30
C ASP A 83 13.12 11.82 7.21
N ALA A 84 12.36 12.63 7.96
CA ALA A 84 10.91 12.50 8.07
C ALA A 84 10.14 12.89 6.80
N ALA A 85 10.63 13.87 6.03
CA ALA A 85 9.97 14.32 4.81
C ALA A 85 10.03 13.26 3.72
N ARG A 86 11.20 12.65 3.50
CA ARG A 86 11.29 11.48 2.63
C ARG A 86 10.59 10.27 3.24
N GLY A 87 10.74 10.05 4.55
CA GLY A 87 10.12 8.94 5.28
C GLY A 87 8.61 8.88 5.11
N TRP A 88 7.92 10.03 5.09
CA TRP A 88 6.48 10.10 4.85
C TRP A 88 6.13 9.60 3.44
N GLN A 89 6.81 10.11 2.40
CA GLN A 89 6.58 9.70 1.00
C GLN A 89 6.75 8.19 0.81
N ILE A 90 7.82 7.60 1.34
CA ILE A 90 8.05 6.15 1.27
C ILE A 90 6.94 5.38 2.02
N ALA A 91 6.52 5.88 3.18
CA ALA A 91 5.50 5.21 3.99
C ALA A 91 4.11 5.25 3.33
N VAL A 92 3.70 6.36 2.72
CA VAL A 92 2.38 6.47 2.07
C VAL A 92 2.32 5.72 0.73
N GLY A 93 3.42 5.65 -0.03
CA GLY A 93 3.50 4.85 -1.25
C GLY A 93 3.53 3.34 -1.01
N TYR A 94 4.16 2.89 0.08
CA TYR A 94 4.33 1.46 0.35
C TYR A 94 3.09 0.84 1.02
N THR A 95 2.12 0.38 0.22
CA THR A 95 0.88 -0.23 0.74
C THR A 95 1.12 -1.42 1.67
N ALA A 96 2.24 -2.14 1.53
CA ALA A 96 2.61 -3.23 2.44
C ALA A 96 3.07 -2.75 3.83
N LEU A 97 3.30 -1.45 4.06
CA LEU A 97 3.51 -0.88 5.39
C LEU A 97 2.22 -0.33 6.00
N VAL A 98 1.42 0.40 5.20
CA VAL A 98 0.23 1.13 5.69
C VAL A 98 -1.09 0.39 5.55
N GLY A 99 -1.16 -0.69 4.77
CA GLY A 99 -2.37 -1.51 4.60
C GLY A 99 -3.62 -0.71 4.21
N ASN A 100 -3.47 0.19 3.23
CA ASN A 100 -4.51 1.15 2.82
C ASN A 100 -5.00 2.07 3.96
N PHE A 101 -4.10 2.40 4.89
CA PHE A 101 -4.32 3.22 6.09
C PHE A 101 -5.34 2.67 7.10
N ALA A 102 -5.97 1.54 6.83
CA ALA A 102 -6.85 0.86 7.77
C ALA A 102 -6.03 0.19 8.88
N THR A 103 -6.19 0.65 10.12
CA THR A 103 -5.47 0.17 11.32
C THR A 103 -5.63 -1.34 11.60
N SER A 104 -6.69 -1.98 11.11
CA SER A 104 -6.92 -3.44 11.12
C SER A 104 -6.06 -4.23 10.12
N ALA A 105 -5.56 -3.55 9.09
CA ALA A 105 -4.83 -4.11 7.95
C ALA A 105 -3.34 -3.70 7.95
N ALA A 106 -3.01 -2.49 8.41
CA ALA A 106 -1.71 -1.85 8.38
C ALA A 106 -0.56 -2.68 9.01
N PRO A 107 0.37 -3.26 8.21
CA PRO A 107 1.42 -4.13 8.74
C PRO A 107 2.41 -3.45 9.69
N ILE A 108 2.57 -2.13 9.60
CA ILE A 108 3.27 -1.32 10.61
C ILE A 108 2.74 -1.60 12.04
N LEU A 109 1.42 -1.71 12.23
CA LEU A 109 0.80 -2.09 13.50
C LEU A 109 0.64 -3.61 13.66
N THR A 110 0.28 -4.32 12.59
CA THR A 110 -0.14 -5.72 12.73
C THR A 110 1.02 -6.73 12.81
N MET A 111 2.21 -6.40 12.28
CA MET A 111 3.42 -7.24 12.36
C MET A 111 4.38 -6.87 13.49
N VAL A 112 4.35 -5.64 14.05
CA VAL A 112 5.29 -5.21 15.10
C VAL A 112 4.76 -5.57 16.50
N LYS A 113 4.49 -6.87 16.70
CA LYS A 113 3.88 -7.41 17.93
C LYS A 113 4.81 -8.35 18.70
N PRO A 114 4.64 -8.50 20.03
CA PRO A 114 5.48 -9.39 20.84
C PRO A 114 5.60 -10.81 20.24
N GLY A 115 6.84 -11.21 19.93
CA GLY A 115 7.15 -12.54 19.37
C GLY A 115 6.92 -12.73 17.87
N THR A 116 6.53 -11.70 17.11
CA THR A 116 6.28 -11.80 15.66
C THR A 116 7.45 -11.28 14.81
N HIS A 117 7.60 -9.97 14.62
CA HIS A 117 8.70 -9.41 13.82
C HIS A 117 9.97 -9.16 14.64
N LYS A 118 10.89 -10.14 14.65
CA LYS A 118 12.23 -10.07 15.31
C LYS A 118 12.21 -9.63 16.79
N SER A 119 11.10 -9.84 17.49
CA SER A 119 10.82 -9.34 18.85
C SER A 119 10.84 -7.81 19.00
N VAL A 120 10.69 -7.06 17.91
CA VAL A 120 10.45 -5.61 17.95
C VAL A 120 9.01 -5.38 18.42
N THR A 121 8.83 -4.44 19.36
CA THR A 121 7.52 -4.05 19.88
C THR A 121 7.41 -2.54 20.03
N TYR A 122 6.20 -2.02 19.88
CA TYR A 122 5.84 -0.69 20.30
C TYR A 122 5.38 -0.67 21.76
N THR A 123 5.40 0.52 22.35
CA THR A 123 4.68 0.89 23.58
C THR A 123 3.30 1.43 23.22
N THR A 124 2.37 1.49 24.18
CA THR A 124 1.01 1.99 23.92
C THR A 124 0.97 3.42 23.38
N ASP A 125 1.92 4.29 23.77
CA ASP A 125 2.05 5.65 23.23
C ASP A 125 2.51 5.65 21.76
N GLU A 126 3.46 4.79 21.40
CA GLU A 126 3.90 4.56 20.02
C GLU A 126 2.76 3.97 19.16
N GLU A 127 2.02 2.98 19.67
CA GLU A 127 0.83 2.42 19.02
C GLU A 127 -0.27 3.48 18.82
N THR A 128 -0.55 4.32 19.83
CA THR A 128 -1.52 5.42 19.73
C THR A 128 -1.12 6.44 18.66
N LYS A 129 0.16 6.81 18.56
CA LYS A 129 0.65 7.77 17.55
C LYS A 129 0.52 7.22 16.13
N ILE A 130 0.88 5.94 15.92
CA ILE A 130 0.75 5.28 14.62
C ILE A 130 -0.73 5.12 14.25
N THR A 131 -1.59 4.76 15.21
CA THR A 131 -3.05 4.67 15.03
C THR A 131 -3.62 6.03 14.61
N ALA A 132 -3.28 7.11 15.32
CA ALA A 132 -3.77 8.46 15.03
C ALA A 132 -3.31 8.98 13.65
N TRP A 133 -2.09 8.67 13.23
CA TRP A 133 -1.62 8.97 11.87
C TRP A 133 -2.41 8.20 10.81
N LEU A 134 -2.52 6.88 10.95
CA LEU A 134 -3.23 6.01 10.00
C LEU A 134 -4.71 6.43 9.87
N ASP A 135 -5.41 6.64 10.99
CA ASP A 135 -6.81 7.08 11.00
C ASP A 135 -6.99 8.48 10.36
N LYS A 136 -5.97 9.35 10.40
CA LYS A 136 -5.98 10.69 9.78
C LYS A 136 -5.67 10.65 8.27
N GLU A 137 -4.71 9.85 7.83
CA GLU A 137 -4.52 9.56 6.40
C GLU A 137 -5.81 8.96 5.80
N LEU A 138 -6.42 7.99 6.50
CA LEU A 138 -7.64 7.32 6.10
C LEU A 138 -8.84 8.26 6.02
N GLU A 139 -8.98 9.19 6.97
CA GLU A 139 -9.99 10.25 6.94
C GLU A 139 -9.83 11.16 5.72
N LEU A 140 -8.64 11.75 5.55
CA LEU A 140 -8.41 12.80 4.56
C LEU A 140 -8.49 12.25 3.13
N ARG A 141 -7.87 11.10 2.86
CA ARG A 141 -7.82 10.49 1.52
C ARG A 141 -9.18 10.07 0.99
N ASN A 142 -10.09 9.66 1.89
CA ASN A 142 -11.46 9.28 1.53
C ASN A 142 -12.46 10.43 1.66
N GLY A 143 -12.07 11.57 2.26
CA GLY A 143 -12.99 12.68 2.55
C GLY A 143 -14.11 12.30 3.53
N GLN A 144 -13.86 11.30 4.40
CA GLN A 144 -14.85 10.74 5.32
C GLN A 144 -14.30 10.77 6.76
N PRO A 145 -14.98 11.41 7.73
CA PRO A 145 -14.47 11.51 9.09
C PRO A 145 -14.29 10.14 9.74
N SER A 146 -13.10 9.90 10.31
CA SER A 146 -12.80 8.61 10.96
C SER A 146 -13.74 8.39 12.15
N GLN A 147 -14.65 7.42 12.01
CA GLN A 147 -15.67 7.16 13.02
C GLN A 147 -15.08 6.39 14.20
N PRO A 148 -15.20 6.91 15.44
CA PRO A 148 -14.81 6.14 16.61
C PRO A 148 -15.74 4.94 16.78
N VAL A 149 -15.13 3.79 17.09
CA VAL A 149 -15.74 2.45 17.20
C VAL A 149 -16.90 2.36 18.23
N THR A 150 -17.11 3.40 19.03
CA THR A 150 -18.12 3.50 20.09
C THR A 150 -19.53 3.90 19.61
N THR A 151 -19.69 4.31 18.36
CA THR A 151 -20.96 4.93 17.87
C THR A 151 -22.04 3.95 17.42
N GLY A 152 -21.73 2.66 17.29
CA GLY A 152 -22.61 1.67 16.66
C GLY A 152 -22.70 1.78 15.13
N VAL A 153 -22.02 2.77 14.55
CA VAL A 153 -21.72 2.86 13.12
C VAL A 153 -20.38 2.17 12.87
N GLU A 154 -20.27 1.45 11.75
CA GLU A 154 -19.02 0.79 11.36
C GLU A 154 -17.97 1.81 10.91
N SER A 155 -16.75 1.74 11.47
CA SER A 155 -15.63 2.57 11.03
C SER A 155 -15.00 2.06 9.72
N LEU A 156 -14.26 2.92 9.02
CA LEU A 156 -13.57 2.55 7.77
C LEU A 156 -12.59 1.36 7.95
N SER A 157 -11.93 1.29 9.11
CA SER A 157 -11.04 0.19 9.50
C SER A 157 -11.79 -1.12 9.78
N GLN A 158 -13.03 -1.05 10.30
CA GLN A 158 -13.91 -2.22 10.46
C GLN A 158 -14.50 -2.68 9.12
N ALA A 159 -14.95 -1.74 8.29
CA ALA A 159 -15.47 -2.02 6.95
C ALA A 159 -14.42 -2.72 6.08
N THR A 160 -13.16 -2.28 6.17
CA THR A 160 -12.00 -2.94 5.56
C THR A 160 -11.91 -4.40 5.98
N GLU A 161 -11.91 -4.69 7.28
CA GLU A 161 -11.83 -6.08 7.78
C GLU A 161 -13.01 -6.93 7.31
N ARG A 162 -14.23 -6.36 7.32
CA ARG A 162 -15.45 -7.02 6.83
C ARG A 162 -15.34 -7.42 5.36
N VAL A 163 -14.95 -6.51 4.48
CA VAL A 163 -14.93 -6.79 3.03
C VAL A 163 -13.75 -7.65 2.61
N LEU A 164 -12.57 -7.47 3.22
CA LEU A 164 -11.43 -8.37 3.03
C LEU A 164 -11.78 -9.80 3.46
N SER A 165 -12.34 -9.98 4.67
CA SER A 165 -12.72 -11.30 5.17
C SER A 165 -13.83 -11.95 4.33
N LYS A 166 -14.78 -11.15 3.82
CA LYS A 166 -15.85 -11.63 2.95
C LYS A 166 -15.35 -12.04 1.56
N PHE A 167 -14.44 -11.27 0.97
CA PHE A 167 -13.82 -11.60 -0.31
C PHE A 167 -12.94 -12.84 -0.20
N ALA A 168 -12.07 -12.92 0.83
CA ALA A 168 -11.25 -14.09 1.11
C ALA A 168 -12.11 -15.37 1.27
N GLY A 169 -13.23 -15.27 1.97
CA GLY A 169 -14.22 -16.36 2.06
C GLY A 169 -14.86 -16.77 0.75
N CYS A 170 -14.92 -15.88 -0.26
CA CYS A 170 -15.41 -16.18 -1.61
C CYS A 170 -14.30 -16.64 -2.58
N MET A 171 -13.02 -16.57 -2.21
CA MET A 171 -11.93 -17.10 -3.04
C MET A 171 -12.06 -18.63 -3.16
N GLN A 172 -11.71 -19.17 -4.32
CA GLN A 172 -11.69 -20.61 -4.55
C GLN A 172 -10.45 -20.99 -5.36
N LEU A 173 -9.73 -22.04 -4.93
CA LEU A 173 -8.55 -22.56 -5.63
C LEU A 173 -8.88 -22.87 -7.10
N THR A 174 -10.06 -23.47 -7.35
CA THR A 174 -10.54 -23.82 -8.70
C THR A 174 -10.67 -22.64 -9.67
N ASP A 175 -10.92 -21.42 -9.17
CA ASP A 175 -10.89 -20.23 -10.03
C ASP A 175 -9.49 -19.67 -10.21
N PHE A 176 -8.63 -19.80 -9.18
CA PHE A 176 -7.22 -19.44 -9.26
C PHE A 176 -6.52 -20.30 -10.33
N THR A 177 -6.83 -21.60 -10.37
CA THR A 177 -6.49 -22.53 -11.47
C THR A 177 -7.11 -22.07 -12.80
N ALA A 178 -8.43 -21.87 -12.85
CA ALA A 178 -9.16 -21.58 -14.09
C ALA A 178 -8.93 -20.16 -14.67
N THR A 179 -8.10 -19.35 -14.02
CA THR A 179 -7.64 -18.03 -14.46
C THR A 179 -6.14 -17.96 -14.68
N ASN A 180 -5.43 -19.09 -14.53
CA ASN A 180 -3.98 -19.19 -14.71
C ASN A 180 -3.15 -18.33 -13.74
N MET A 181 -3.69 -17.97 -12.57
CA MET A 181 -3.04 -17.04 -11.64
C MET A 181 -1.62 -17.43 -11.26
N ALA A 182 -1.37 -18.72 -11.04
CA ALA A 182 -0.06 -19.23 -10.66
C ALA A 182 0.99 -19.08 -11.76
N ASP A 183 0.75 -19.64 -12.94
CA ASP A 183 1.69 -19.53 -14.05
C ASP A 183 1.81 -18.09 -14.58
N ALA A 184 0.72 -17.32 -14.61
CA ALA A 184 0.71 -15.96 -15.14
C ALA A 184 1.51 -14.95 -14.29
N TRP A 185 1.58 -15.15 -12.96
CA TRP A 185 2.43 -14.35 -12.08
C TRP A 185 3.80 -14.99 -11.86
N GLY A 186 3.88 -16.31 -11.69
CA GLY A 186 5.14 -17.01 -11.46
C GLY A 186 6.12 -16.84 -12.62
N ASN A 187 5.63 -16.96 -13.86
CA ASN A 187 6.44 -16.85 -15.08
C ASN A 187 6.49 -15.42 -15.67
N LEU A 188 5.84 -14.44 -15.03
CA LEU A 188 5.86 -13.04 -15.49
C LEU A 188 7.29 -12.50 -15.53
N GLN A 189 7.73 -12.05 -16.71
CA GLN A 189 9.09 -11.56 -16.91
C GLN A 189 9.19 -10.06 -16.66
N ALA A 190 10.06 -9.70 -15.71
CA ALA A 190 10.55 -8.35 -15.52
C ALA A 190 11.88 -8.11 -16.29
N GLN A 191 12.37 -6.88 -16.25
CA GLN A 191 13.56 -6.42 -16.97
C GLN A 191 14.77 -7.35 -16.78
N GLY A 192 15.43 -7.69 -17.89
CA GLY A 192 16.50 -8.69 -17.93
C GLY A 192 16.02 -10.14 -18.02
N ASN A 193 14.75 -10.35 -18.38
CA ASN A 193 14.09 -11.66 -18.51
C ASN A 193 14.06 -12.44 -17.18
N GLN A 194 13.86 -11.73 -16.07
CA GLN A 194 13.79 -12.32 -14.73
C GLN A 194 12.33 -12.63 -14.40
N GLU A 195 11.99 -13.92 -14.29
CA GLU A 195 10.64 -14.35 -13.91
C GLU A 195 10.40 -14.11 -12.41
N CYS A 196 9.26 -13.56 -12.02
CA CYS A 196 8.97 -13.17 -10.63
C CYS A 196 9.17 -14.32 -9.61
N LYS A 197 8.89 -15.58 -9.98
CA LYS A 197 9.10 -16.73 -9.09
C LYS A 197 10.55 -16.91 -8.63
N ASN A 198 11.54 -16.47 -9.41
CA ASN A 198 12.96 -16.61 -9.04
C ASN A 198 13.32 -15.85 -7.74
N CYS A 199 12.56 -14.82 -7.38
CA CYS A 199 12.68 -14.12 -6.10
C CYS A 199 11.49 -14.41 -5.15
N HIS A 200 10.29 -14.57 -5.70
CA HIS A 200 9.04 -14.52 -4.92
C HIS A 200 8.32 -15.86 -4.72
N ASN A 201 8.88 -17.01 -5.17
CA ASN A 201 8.23 -18.33 -5.04
C ASN A 201 7.71 -18.62 -3.61
N ASN A 202 8.48 -18.23 -2.60
CA ASN A 202 8.21 -18.49 -1.19
C ASN A 202 7.74 -17.26 -0.37
N GLY A 203 7.29 -16.18 -1.03
CA GLY A 203 6.90 -14.94 -0.35
C GLY A 203 8.05 -13.97 0.00
N GLY A 204 9.15 -14.01 -0.78
CA GLY A 204 10.30 -13.11 -0.58
C GLY A 204 9.91 -11.63 -0.61
N GLU A 205 10.51 -10.82 0.27
CA GLU A 205 10.24 -9.38 0.43
C GLU A 205 8.77 -8.98 0.67
N GLY A 206 7.91 -9.94 1.02
CA GLY A 206 6.47 -9.71 1.26
C GLY A 206 5.58 -9.81 0.03
N PHE A 207 6.14 -10.18 -1.12
CA PHE A 207 5.39 -10.52 -2.32
C PHE A 207 5.56 -12.01 -2.64
N ILE A 208 4.47 -12.69 -3.01
CA ILE A 208 4.50 -14.08 -3.46
C ILE A 208 4.04 -14.17 -4.90
N ALA A 209 4.85 -14.79 -5.75
CA ALA A 209 4.51 -15.17 -7.11
C ALA A 209 5.15 -16.53 -7.39
N SER A 210 4.37 -17.53 -7.75
CA SER A 210 4.79 -18.93 -7.72
C SER A 210 3.95 -19.78 -8.69
N ASP A 211 4.62 -20.68 -9.40
CA ASP A 211 4.00 -21.76 -10.19
C ASP A 211 3.47 -22.91 -9.31
N ASN A 212 3.82 -22.96 -8.01
CA ASN A 212 3.22 -23.86 -7.03
C ASN A 212 1.84 -23.32 -6.59
N GLU A 213 0.83 -23.54 -7.43
CA GLU A 213 -0.52 -23.00 -7.27
C GLU A 213 -1.14 -23.17 -5.86
N PRO A 214 -1.12 -24.36 -5.20
CA PRO A 214 -1.68 -24.51 -3.86
C PRO A 214 -0.95 -23.69 -2.78
N GLN A 215 0.36 -23.47 -2.94
CA GLN A 215 1.16 -22.64 -2.04
C GLN A 215 0.82 -21.16 -2.24
N PHE A 216 0.76 -20.70 -3.48
CA PHE A 216 0.45 -19.31 -3.81
C PHE A 216 -0.98 -18.94 -3.39
N TYR A 217 -1.96 -19.74 -3.80
CA TYR A 217 -3.35 -19.58 -3.37
C TYR A 217 -3.47 -19.65 -1.85
N GLY A 218 -2.81 -20.62 -1.20
CA GLY A 218 -2.84 -20.79 0.25
C GLY A 218 -2.32 -19.56 1.00
N VAL A 219 -1.25 -18.93 0.52
CA VAL A 219 -0.73 -17.68 1.10
C VAL A 219 -1.70 -16.52 0.85
N VAL A 220 -2.08 -16.23 -0.40
CA VAL A 220 -2.91 -15.05 -0.73
C VAL A 220 -4.30 -15.14 -0.07
N SER A 221 -4.92 -16.33 -0.03
CA SER A 221 -6.25 -16.52 0.56
C SER A 221 -6.28 -16.54 2.10
N THR A 222 -5.14 -16.63 2.77
CA THR A 222 -5.09 -16.70 4.25
C THR A 222 -4.26 -15.61 4.91
N LYS A 223 -3.37 -14.92 4.19
CA LYS A 223 -2.42 -13.95 4.78
C LYS A 223 -2.63 -12.54 4.23
N LYS A 224 -3.13 -11.67 5.10
CA LYS A 224 -3.51 -10.28 4.84
C LYS A 224 -2.38 -9.48 4.19
N TYR A 225 -1.14 -9.65 4.66
CA TYR A 225 0.03 -8.97 4.11
C TYR A 225 0.21 -9.22 2.61
N TYR A 226 0.10 -10.47 2.16
CA TYR A 226 0.22 -10.85 0.76
C TYR A 226 -1.07 -10.57 -0.03
N PHE A 227 -2.24 -10.74 0.58
CA PHE A 227 -3.53 -10.34 -0.01
C PHE A 227 -3.49 -8.87 -0.45
N LEU A 228 -2.98 -7.99 0.42
CA LEU A 228 -2.90 -6.54 0.21
C LEU A 228 -1.94 -6.11 -0.92
N GLN A 229 -1.08 -6.99 -1.42
CA GLN A 229 -0.30 -6.73 -2.64
C GLN A 229 -1.17 -6.82 -3.91
N TYR A 230 -2.13 -7.75 -3.92
CA TYR A 230 -3.01 -8.01 -5.06
C TYR A 230 -4.30 -7.20 -5.04
N LEU A 231 -4.84 -6.95 -3.84
CA LEU A 231 -6.21 -6.51 -3.62
C LEU A 231 -6.26 -5.51 -2.46
N THR A 232 -6.91 -4.37 -2.66
CA THR A 232 -7.12 -3.32 -1.64
C THR A 232 -8.62 -3.03 -1.46
N VAL A 233 -8.98 -2.06 -0.64
CA VAL A 233 -10.38 -1.68 -0.38
C VAL A 233 -10.65 -0.25 -0.84
N ASP A 234 -11.62 -0.09 -1.73
CA ASP A 234 -12.20 1.21 -2.01
C ASP A 234 -13.15 1.60 -0.86
N LEU A 235 -12.83 2.72 -0.22
CA LEU A 235 -13.54 3.31 0.91
C LEU A 235 -14.10 4.71 0.58
N THR A 236 -13.98 5.17 -0.68
CA THR A 236 -14.36 6.53 -1.11
C THR A 236 -15.85 6.84 -0.93
N MET A 237 -16.70 5.82 -0.97
CA MET A 237 -18.14 5.91 -0.72
C MET A 237 -18.53 5.61 0.74
N GLY A 238 -17.55 5.53 1.65
CA GLY A 238 -17.74 5.25 3.08
C GLY A 238 -18.00 3.78 3.41
N ALA A 239 -17.98 3.46 4.71
CA ALA A 239 -18.01 2.09 5.26
C ALA A 239 -19.10 1.19 4.64
N ALA A 240 -20.35 1.66 4.56
CA ALA A 240 -21.48 0.89 4.06
C ALA A 240 -21.36 0.48 2.58
N MET A 241 -20.60 1.24 1.79
CA MET A 241 -20.37 1.00 0.35
C MET A 241 -18.98 0.44 0.05
N ALA A 242 -18.18 0.13 1.08
CA ALA A 242 -16.84 -0.42 0.95
C ALA A 242 -16.82 -1.69 0.09
N LYS A 243 -15.82 -1.81 -0.78
CA LYS A 243 -15.64 -2.95 -1.68
C LYS A 243 -14.16 -3.28 -1.89
N VAL A 244 -13.84 -4.55 -2.09
CA VAL A 244 -12.50 -4.95 -2.54
C VAL A 244 -12.32 -4.53 -4.00
N ILE A 245 -11.12 -4.10 -4.36
CA ILE A 245 -10.66 -3.77 -5.72
C ILE A 245 -9.23 -4.32 -5.93
N ILE A 246 -8.74 -4.33 -7.17
CA ILE A 246 -7.33 -4.67 -7.47
C ILE A 246 -6.41 -3.54 -7.01
N ASN A 247 -5.31 -3.88 -6.33
CA ASN A 247 -4.35 -2.90 -5.82
C ASN A 247 -3.34 -2.48 -6.90
N LYS A 248 -3.77 -1.63 -7.83
CA LYS A 248 -2.87 -1.07 -8.86
C LYS A 248 -1.71 -0.26 -8.25
N THR A 249 -1.96 0.54 -7.22
CA THR A 249 -0.96 1.41 -6.57
C THR A 249 0.26 0.61 -6.08
N SER A 250 0.03 -0.55 -5.46
CA SER A 250 1.12 -1.42 -5.00
C SER A 250 1.89 -2.10 -6.14
N PHE A 251 1.27 -2.30 -7.32
CA PHE A 251 2.00 -2.79 -8.49
C PHE A 251 2.80 -1.68 -9.18
N LYS A 252 2.22 -0.50 -9.41
CA LYS A 252 2.89 0.67 -10.01
C LYS A 252 4.20 0.99 -9.28
N GLY A 253 4.13 1.11 -7.95
CA GLY A 253 5.31 1.41 -7.12
C GLY A 253 6.46 0.40 -7.24
N VAL A 254 6.17 -0.87 -7.51
CA VAL A 254 7.18 -1.92 -7.73
C VAL A 254 7.63 -1.98 -9.20
N ALA A 255 6.70 -1.76 -10.14
CA ALA A 255 6.91 -1.88 -11.58
C ALA A 255 7.71 -0.70 -12.17
N GLU A 256 7.48 0.51 -11.69
CA GLU A 256 8.29 1.71 -11.91
C GLU A 256 9.48 1.78 -10.94
N GLY A 257 9.42 1.00 -9.85
CA GLY A 257 10.40 0.92 -8.77
C GLY A 257 10.63 2.26 -8.07
N LEU A 258 9.51 2.90 -7.71
CA LEU A 258 9.44 3.98 -6.72
C LEU A 258 9.93 3.45 -5.36
N ASP A 259 10.07 4.31 -4.34
CA ASP A 259 10.50 3.84 -3.02
C ASP A 259 9.42 2.99 -2.35
N PRO A 260 9.80 1.92 -1.60
CA PRO A 260 11.15 1.46 -1.26
C PRO A 260 11.79 0.51 -2.31
N HIS A 261 11.19 0.35 -3.48
CA HIS A 261 11.48 -0.69 -4.47
C HIS A 261 12.52 -0.30 -5.55
N ARG A 262 13.41 0.67 -5.27
CA ARG A 262 14.43 1.18 -6.22
C ARG A 262 15.20 0.06 -6.95
N GLU A 263 15.50 -1.03 -6.26
CA GLU A 263 16.33 -2.15 -6.75
C GLU A 263 15.54 -3.24 -7.49
N HIS A 264 14.20 -3.17 -7.54
CA HIS A 264 13.36 -4.17 -8.20
C HIS A 264 13.45 -4.06 -9.75
N PRO A 265 13.57 -5.18 -10.49
CA PRO A 265 13.50 -5.17 -11.95
C PRO A 265 12.17 -4.62 -12.48
N ARG A 266 12.20 -3.71 -13.45
CA ARG A 266 10.99 -3.04 -13.95
C ARG A 266 10.10 -3.96 -14.77
N PHE A 267 8.79 -3.78 -14.73
CA PHE A 267 7.82 -4.51 -15.56
C PHE A 267 6.66 -3.57 -15.96
N ASN A 268 5.69 -4.06 -16.76
CA ASN A 268 4.48 -3.33 -17.11
C ASN A 268 3.35 -3.74 -16.14
N ASP A 269 2.86 -2.84 -15.31
CA ASP A 269 1.79 -3.06 -14.32
C ASP A 269 0.37 -2.88 -14.88
N GLU A 270 0.19 -2.20 -16.01
CA GLU A 270 -1.13 -2.00 -16.62
C GLU A 270 -1.60 -3.20 -17.46
N VAL A 271 -0.71 -3.75 -18.29
CA VAL A 271 -1.02 -4.73 -19.34
C VAL A 271 0.02 -5.85 -19.34
N ASN A 272 -0.24 -6.87 -18.53
CA ASN A 272 0.53 -8.11 -18.50
C ASN A 272 -0.35 -9.35 -18.23
N GLU A 273 0.23 -10.54 -18.35
CA GLU A 273 -0.48 -11.81 -18.18
C GLU A 273 -1.00 -12.01 -16.73
N GLY A 274 -0.18 -11.69 -15.72
CA GLY A 274 -0.55 -11.74 -14.31
C GLY A 274 -1.71 -10.80 -13.96
N MET A 275 -1.72 -9.58 -14.48
CA MET A 275 -2.84 -8.63 -14.29
C MET A 275 -4.10 -9.07 -15.02
N THR A 276 -3.96 -9.72 -16.18
CA THR A 276 -5.09 -10.34 -16.90
C THR A 276 -5.69 -11.50 -16.09
N ALA A 277 -4.84 -12.37 -15.52
CA ALA A 277 -5.25 -13.44 -14.62
C ALA A 277 -5.90 -12.92 -13.33
N LEU A 278 -5.34 -11.85 -12.75
CA LEU A 278 -5.85 -11.22 -11.52
C LEU A 278 -7.23 -10.59 -11.74
N GLN A 279 -7.45 -9.91 -12.86
CA GLN A 279 -8.77 -9.39 -13.23
C GLN A 279 -9.78 -10.53 -13.36
N ALA A 280 -9.46 -11.59 -14.10
CA ALA A 280 -10.34 -12.73 -14.27
C ALA A 280 -10.66 -13.45 -12.93
N PHE A 281 -9.67 -13.55 -12.02
CA PHE A 281 -9.85 -14.15 -10.69
C PHE A 281 -10.70 -13.27 -9.77
N TYR A 282 -10.46 -11.96 -9.80
CA TYR A 282 -11.25 -10.96 -9.09
C TYR A 282 -12.72 -10.98 -9.55
N ASP A 283 -12.98 -10.98 -10.87
CA ASP A 283 -14.34 -10.99 -11.43
C ASP A 283 -15.13 -12.24 -11.00
N ARG A 284 -14.51 -13.43 -11.06
CA ARG A 284 -15.10 -14.70 -10.59
C ARG A 284 -15.39 -14.67 -9.09
N THR A 285 -14.49 -14.08 -8.30
CA THR A 285 -14.68 -13.98 -6.84
C THR A 285 -15.77 -12.97 -6.50
N MET A 286 -15.81 -11.81 -7.15
CA MET A 286 -16.86 -10.80 -7.00
C MET A 286 -18.24 -11.31 -7.45
N ALA A 287 -18.31 -12.14 -8.49
CA ALA A 287 -19.55 -12.79 -8.88
C ALA A 287 -20.15 -13.65 -7.75
N ARG A 288 -19.33 -14.27 -6.89
CA ARG A 288 -19.78 -14.95 -5.66
C ARG A 288 -20.08 -13.98 -4.52
N VAL A 289 -19.25 -12.97 -4.27
CA VAL A 289 -19.50 -11.93 -3.25
C VAL A 289 -20.91 -11.35 -3.41
N ASN A 290 -21.29 -11.04 -4.66
CA ASN A 290 -22.54 -10.40 -5.04
C ASN A 290 -23.76 -11.35 -5.11
N THR A 291 -23.63 -12.65 -4.80
CA THR A 291 -24.79 -13.55 -4.72
C THR A 291 -25.71 -13.18 -3.55
N THR A 292 -27.03 -13.35 -3.72
CA THR A 292 -28.03 -13.09 -2.66
C THR A 292 -28.95 -14.31 -2.48
N PRO A 293 -28.95 -14.96 -1.30
CA PRO A 293 -28.00 -14.79 -0.20
C PRO A 293 -26.57 -15.13 -0.65
N SER A 294 -25.57 -14.52 0.00
CA SER A 294 -24.17 -14.70 -0.40
C SER A 294 -23.63 -16.03 0.10
N ILE A 295 -23.19 -16.89 -0.81
CA ILE A 295 -22.86 -18.31 -0.55
C ILE A 295 -21.52 -18.57 0.17
N CYS A 296 -20.78 -17.51 0.53
CA CYS A 296 -19.45 -17.60 1.11
C CYS A 296 -19.47 -17.25 2.61
N GLU A 297 -18.87 -18.07 3.47
CA GLU A 297 -18.63 -17.68 4.87
C GLU A 297 -17.37 -16.79 4.97
N PRO A 298 -17.39 -15.68 5.74
CA PRO A 298 -16.21 -14.83 5.92
C PRO A 298 -15.04 -15.57 6.60
N VAL A 299 -13.81 -15.30 6.16
CA VAL A 299 -12.58 -15.90 6.70
C VAL A 299 -11.65 -14.80 7.21
N THR A 300 -11.24 -14.88 8.48
CA THR A 300 -10.25 -13.96 9.06
C THR A 300 -8.87 -14.19 8.44
N LEU A 301 -8.33 -13.17 7.77
CA LEU A 301 -6.97 -13.18 7.24
C LEU A 301 -5.95 -13.01 8.37
N GLN A 302 -4.95 -13.91 8.42
CA GLN A 302 -3.79 -13.83 9.31
C GLN A 302 -2.90 -12.65 8.91
N ASN A 303 -2.21 -12.01 9.87
CA ASN A 303 -1.40 -10.82 9.56
C ASN A 303 -0.01 -11.14 8.98
N ASN A 304 0.41 -12.42 8.96
CA ASN A 304 1.79 -12.84 8.64
C ASN A 304 1.89 -14.26 8.08
#